data_AF-W3WQ47-F1
#
_entry.id   AF-W3WQ47-F1
#
_cell.length_a   1.000
_cell.length_b   1.000
_cell.length_c   1.000
_cell.angle_alpha   90.00
_cell.angle_beta   90.00
_cell.angle_gamma   90.00
#
_symmetry.space_group_name_H-M   'P 1'
#
loop_
_entity.id
_entity.type
_entity.pdbx_description
1 polymer ?
#
loop_
_entity_poly.entity_id
_entity_poly.type
_entity_poly.pdbx_seq_one_letter_code
_entity_poly.pdbx_strand_id
1 'polypeptide(L)'
;MRCVPTSVSTCSMEYEVYRHKDATDDEFEHIDSFFKRVLAEDKYLCDAVQKNLGAGVFVNGELHPDLESAPIFFQNTVRQLVTEHRRKEEENGEELWPARRAISHSGVTKGDDAFCDGLVCKTSQGANIEW
;
A
#
# COMPACT_ATOMS: atom_id res chain seq x y z
N MET A 1 -8.44 13.94 -0.09
CA MET A 1 -8.11 12.73 0.67
C MET A 1 -6.79 12.20 0.15
N ARG A 2 -5.83 11.94 1.04
CA ARG A 2 -4.53 11.35 0.71
C ARG A 2 -4.34 10.08 1.54
N CYS A 3 -4.08 8.96 0.87
CA CYS A 3 -3.80 7.67 1.50
C CYS A 3 -2.29 7.46 1.51
N VAL A 4 -1.69 7.36 2.69
CA VAL A 4 -0.24 7.20 2.86
C VAL A 4 0.02 5.86 3.54
N PRO A 5 0.54 4.84 2.83
CA PRO A 5 0.92 3.59 3.45
C PRO A 5 1.99 3.83 4.53
N THR A 6 1.78 3.29 5.73
CA THR A 6 2.75 3.37 6.83
C THR A 6 3.35 2.02 7.19
N SER A 7 2.65 0.93 6.87
CA SER A 7 3.15 -0.45 6.92
C SER A 7 2.34 -1.34 5.97
N VAL A 8 2.59 -2.65 6.01
CA VAL A 8 1.81 -3.66 5.26
C VAL A 8 0.33 -3.68 5.66
N SER A 9 -0.02 -3.29 6.90
CA SER A 9 -1.38 -3.38 7.43
C SER A 9 -1.94 -2.05 7.96
N THR A 10 -1.22 -0.95 7.79
CA THR A 10 -1.62 0.36 8.30
C THR A 10 -1.38 1.44 7.25
N CYS A 11 -2.28 2.41 7.20
CA CYS A 11 -2.13 3.63 6.42
C CYS A 11 -2.57 4.85 7.23
N SER A 12 -2.00 6.01 6.91
CA SER A 12 -2.51 7.31 7.35
C SER A 12 -3.46 7.84 6.28
N MET A 13 -4.66 8.22 6.71
CA MET A 13 -5.68 8.84 5.87
C MET A 13 -5.76 10.32 6.23
N GLU A 14 -5.43 11.19 5.29
CA GLU A 14 -5.38 12.63 5.50
C GLU A 14 -6.43 13.35 4.68
N TYR A 15 -7.10 14.31 5.32
CA TYR A 15 -8.24 15.01 4.77
C TYR A 15 -8.06 16.51 4.93
N GLU A 16 -8.22 17.20 3.81
CA GLU A 16 -8.38 18.65 3.78
C GLU A 16 -9.80 18.91 3.32
N VAL A 17 -10.61 19.52 4.18
CA VAL A 17 -12.00 19.84 3.91
C VAL A 17 -12.10 21.33 3.65
N TYR A 18 -12.58 21.67 2.46
CA TYR A 18 -12.68 23.04 2.00
C TYR A 18 -14.14 23.48 1.95
N ARG A 19 -14.38 24.75 2.27
CA ARG A 19 -15.70 25.38 2.13
C ARG A 19 -15.62 26.62 1.27
N HIS A 20 -16.77 27.03 0.74
CA HIS A 20 -16.87 28.31 0.06
C HIS A 20 -16.57 29.46 1.03
N LYS A 21 -15.95 30.54 0.56
CA LYS A 21 -15.54 31.69 1.38
C LYS A 21 -16.70 32.37 2.12
N ASP A 22 -17.90 32.27 1.56
CA ASP A 22 -19.12 32.90 2.09
C ASP A 22 -19.97 31.91 2.90
N ALA A 23 -19.53 30.65 3.04
CA ALA A 23 -20.23 29.66 3.87
C ALA A 23 -20.00 29.97 5.36
N THR A 24 -21.07 29.86 6.14
CA THR A 24 -21.01 30.04 7.59
C THR A 24 -20.30 28.88 8.28
N ASP A 25 -19.89 29.09 9.53
CA ASP A 25 -19.32 28.02 10.36
C ASP A 25 -20.32 26.89 10.61
N ASP A 26 -21.59 27.23 10.83
CA ASP A 26 -22.64 26.23 11.10
C ASP A 26 -22.92 25.34 9.87
N GLU A 27 -22.99 25.94 8.67
CA GLU A 27 -23.16 25.18 7.42
C GLU A 27 -21.97 24.25 7.16
N PHE A 28 -20.76 24.70 7.48
CA PHE A 28 -19.57 23.89 7.35
C PHE A 28 -19.54 22.73 8.34
N GLU A 29 -19.77 23.01 9.63
CA GLU A 29 -19.74 22.00 10.69
C GLU A 29 -20.81 20.93 10.47
N HIS A 30 -21.98 21.30 9.93
CA HIS A 30 -23.02 20.34 9.58
C HIS A 30 -22.53 19.27 8.58
N ILE A 31 -21.80 19.70 7.54
CA ILE A 31 -21.28 18.78 6.52
C ILE A 31 -20.02 18.06 7.02
N ASP A 32 -19.12 18.78 7.69
CA ASP A 32 -17.86 18.24 8.18
C ASP A 32 -18.07 17.17 9.25
N SER A 33 -18.99 17.38 10.19
CA SER A 33 -19.33 16.36 11.20
C SER A 33 -19.92 15.08 10.58
N PHE A 34 -20.78 15.23 9.58
CA PHE A 34 -21.30 14.09 8.81
C PHE A 34 -20.17 13.35 8.08
N PHE A 35 -19.30 14.08 7.39
CA PHE A 35 -18.17 13.52 6.66
C PHE A 35 -17.23 12.75 7.59
N LYS A 36 -16.84 13.33 8.72
CA LYS A 36 -16.01 12.67 9.75
C LYS A 36 -16.62 11.39 10.26
N ARG A 37 -17.95 11.36 10.45
CA ARG A 37 -18.66 10.15 10.89
C ARG A 37 -18.56 9.04 9.83
N VAL A 38 -18.83 9.34 8.57
CA VAL A 38 -18.71 8.36 7.46
C VAL A 38 -17.29 7.80 7.37
N LEU A 39 -16.27 8.65 7.48
CA LEU A 39 -14.87 8.20 7.46
C LEU A 39 -14.50 7.31 8.65
N ALA A 40 -15.08 7.55 9.83
CA ALA A 40 -14.90 6.70 10.99
C ALA A 40 -15.57 5.33 10.79
N GLU A 41 -16.75 5.30 10.17
CA GLU A 41 -17.45 4.07 9.80
C GLU A 41 -16.63 3.25 8.78
N ASP A 42 -16.12 3.88 7.71
CA ASP A 42 -15.26 3.24 6.72
C ASP A 42 -13.98 2.67 7.34
N LYS A 43 -13.35 3.44 8.24
CA LYS A 43 -12.15 2.97 8.97
C LYS A 43 -12.44 1.67 9.73
N TYR A 44 -13.57 1.62 10.44
CA TYR A 44 -13.94 0.42 11.19
C TYR A 44 -14.15 -0.79 10.27
N LEU A 45 -14.78 -0.59 9.11
CA LEU A 45 -14.96 -1.65 8.11
C LEU A 45 -13.62 -2.16 7.59
N CYS A 46 -12.69 -1.27 7.22
CA CYS A 46 -11.37 -1.65 6.75
C CYS A 46 -10.56 -2.41 7.82
N ASP A 47 -10.56 -1.93 9.07
CA ASP A 47 -9.85 -2.57 10.18
C ASP A 47 -10.40 -3.98 10.46
N ALA A 48 -11.72 -4.15 10.41
CA ALA A 48 -12.37 -5.44 10.58
C ALA A 48 -12.03 -6.42 9.43
N VAL A 49 -12.03 -5.93 8.19
CA VAL A 49 -11.59 -6.73 7.03
C VAL A 49 -10.12 -7.14 7.19
N GLN A 50 -9.23 -6.22 7.57
CA GLN A 50 -7.81 -6.53 7.77
C GLN A 50 -7.60 -7.59 8.87
N LYS A 51 -8.39 -7.55 9.95
CA LYS A 51 -8.38 -8.58 10.98
C LYS A 51 -8.80 -9.95 10.43
N ASN A 52 -9.84 -9.99 9.59
CA ASN A 52 -10.30 -11.24 8.97
C ASN A 52 -9.29 -11.80 7.97
N LEU A 53 -8.62 -10.94 7.19
CA LEU A 53 -7.51 -11.33 6.33
C LEU A 53 -6.35 -11.90 7.15
N GLY A 54 -6.01 -11.27 8.26
CA GLY A 54 -4.97 -11.76 9.18
C GLY A 54 -5.31 -13.10 9.84
N ALA A 55 -6.59 -13.46 9.95
CA ALA A 55 -7.03 -14.77 10.43
C ALA A 55 -6.88 -15.88 9.37
N GLY A 56 -6.63 -15.54 8.11
CA GLY A 56 -6.36 -16.50 7.03
C GLY A 56 -7.57 -17.31 6.53
N VAL A 57 -8.78 -16.98 6.98
CA VAL A 57 -10.02 -17.69 6.57
C VAL A 57 -10.49 -17.23 5.18
N PHE A 58 -10.20 -15.98 4.82
CA PHE A 58 -10.50 -15.42 3.49
C PHE A 58 -9.23 -15.37 2.64
N VAL A 59 -9.28 -15.93 1.43
CA VAL A 59 -8.16 -15.95 0.49
C VAL A 59 -8.48 -15.10 -0.75
N ASN A 60 -9.62 -15.36 -1.39
CA ASN A 60 -10.12 -14.60 -2.53
C ASN A 60 -11.66 -14.70 -2.59
N GLY A 61 -12.29 -13.72 -3.24
CA GLY A 61 -13.73 -13.69 -3.49
C GLY A 61 -14.05 -12.97 -4.78
N GLU A 62 -15.18 -13.31 -5.39
CA GLU A 62 -15.67 -12.62 -6.58
C GLU A 62 -16.29 -11.27 -6.16
N LEU A 63 -15.90 -10.20 -6.84
CA LEU A 63 -16.49 -8.87 -6.67
C LEU A 63 -17.70 -8.73 -7.61
N HIS A 64 -18.70 -7.99 -7.17
CA HIS A 64 -19.87 -7.71 -7.98
C HIS A 64 -19.47 -6.82 -9.19
N PRO A 65 -19.69 -7.25 -10.44
CA PRO A 65 -19.16 -6.56 -11.62
C PRO A 65 -19.63 -5.11 -11.74
N ASP A 66 -20.91 -4.83 -11.47
CA ASP A 66 -21.47 -3.48 -11.60
C ASP A 66 -21.20 -2.59 -10.37
N LEU A 67 -21.49 -3.10 -9.17
CA LEU A 67 -21.40 -2.35 -7.92
C LEU A 67 -19.97 -2.16 -7.41
N GLU A 68 -19.04 -3.01 -7.82
CA GLU A 68 -17.64 -2.99 -7.39
C GLU A 68 -16.67 -2.83 -8.57
N SER A 69 -17.17 -2.24 -9.67
CA SER A 69 -16.36 -1.94 -10.87
C SER A 69 -15.11 -1.10 -10.58
N ALA A 70 -15.21 -0.12 -9.66
CA ALA A 70 -14.07 0.70 -9.25
C ALA A 70 -13.00 -0.08 -8.45
N PRO A 71 -13.35 -0.84 -7.39
CA PRO A 71 -12.42 -1.79 -6.76
C PRO A 71 -11.77 -2.76 -7.74
N ILE A 72 -12.53 -3.34 -8.67
CA ILE A 72 -12.00 -4.26 -9.70
C ILE A 72 -10.95 -3.55 -10.55
N PHE A 73 -11.27 -2.35 -11.05
CA PHE A 73 -10.34 -1.54 -11.84
C PHE A 73 -9.05 -1.23 -11.07
N PHE A 74 -9.18 -0.84 -9.80
CA PHE A 74 -8.05 -0.54 -8.94
C PHE A 74 -7.15 -1.76 -8.71
N GLN A 75 -7.72 -2.91 -8.35
CA GLN A 75 -6.98 -4.15 -8.14
C GLN A 75 -6.24 -4.59 -9.41
N ASN A 76 -6.89 -4.51 -10.57
CA ASN A 76 -6.27 -4.82 -11.86
C ASN A 76 -5.09 -3.89 -12.17
N THR A 77 -5.26 -2.59 -11.92
CA THR A 77 -4.21 -1.59 -12.13
C THR A 77 -3.00 -1.86 -11.24
N VAL A 78 -3.21 -2.11 -9.95
CA VAL A 78 -2.13 -2.44 -9.00
C VAL A 78 -1.39 -3.70 -9.45
N ARG A 79 -2.12 -4.76 -9.82
CA ARG A 79 -1.52 -6.01 -10.31
C ARG A 79 -0.64 -5.74 -11.52
N GLN A 80 -1.17 -5.04 -12.52
CA GLN A 80 -0.42 -4.69 -13.73
C GLN A 80 0.87 -3.96 -13.39
N LEU A 81 0.78 -2.88 -12.61
CA LEU A 81 1.94 -2.05 -12.24
C LEU A 81 3.03 -2.85 -11.52
N VAL A 82 2.64 -3.68 -10.53
CA VAL A 82 3.60 -4.51 -9.78
C VAL A 82 4.25 -5.55 -10.69
N THR A 83 3.47 -6.23 -11.55
CA THR A 83 4.02 -7.23 -12.48
C THR A 83 4.92 -6.60 -13.55
N GLU A 84 4.58 -5.42 -14.05
CA GLU A 84 5.40 -4.70 -15.03
C GLU A 84 6.69 -4.18 -14.40
N HIS A 85 6.63 -3.68 -13.15
CA HIS A 85 7.81 -3.28 -12.42
C HIS A 85 8.75 -4.48 -12.24
N ARG A 86 8.21 -5.63 -11.78
CA ARG A 86 9.00 -6.85 -11.62
C ARG A 86 9.66 -7.31 -12.91
N ARG A 87 8.94 -7.28 -14.03
CA ARG A 87 9.51 -7.60 -15.35
C ARG A 87 10.69 -6.69 -15.70
N LYS A 88 10.62 -5.40 -15.39
CA LYS A 88 11.73 -4.46 -15.64
C LYS A 88 12.95 -4.76 -14.78
N GLU A 89 12.76 -5.16 -13.52
CA GLU A 89 13.86 -5.59 -12.66
C GLU A 89 14.55 -6.84 -13.22
N GLU A 90 13.77 -7.81 -13.70
CA GLU A 90 14.29 -9.05 -14.30
C GLU A 90 15.05 -8.78 -15.61
N GLU A 91 14.55 -7.87 -16.44
CA GLU A 91 15.22 -7.44 -17.68
C GLU A 91 16.53 -6.68 -17.41
N ASN A 92 16.58 -5.90 -16.33
CA ASN A 92 17.78 -5.16 -15.93
C ASN A 92 18.76 -6.00 -15.10
N GLY A 93 18.29 -7.13 -14.53
CA GLY A 93 19.08 -7.98 -13.64
C GLY A 93 19.33 -7.36 -12.25
N GLU A 94 18.58 -6.32 -11.88
CA GLU A 94 18.72 -5.61 -10.61
C GLU A 94 17.37 -5.05 -10.13
N GLU A 95 17.24 -4.85 -8.82
CA GLU A 95 16.07 -4.21 -8.23
C GLU A 95 16.01 -2.72 -8.57
N LEU A 96 14.82 -2.23 -8.88
CA LEU A 96 14.59 -0.84 -9.25
C LEU A 96 14.07 -0.06 -8.04
N TRP A 97 14.91 0.80 -7.48
CA TRP A 97 14.58 1.61 -6.30
C TRP A 97 14.45 3.09 -6.67
N PRO A 98 13.24 3.62 -6.98
CA PRO A 98 13.07 5.01 -7.42
C PRO A 98 13.55 6.05 -6.40
N ALA A 99 13.51 5.71 -5.11
CA ALA A 99 13.97 6.59 -4.03
C ALA A 99 15.48 6.47 -3.74
N ARG A 100 16.18 5.48 -4.30
CA ARG A 100 17.62 5.32 -4.11
C ARG A 100 18.34 6.38 -4.92
N ARG A 101 19.18 7.19 -4.26
CA ARG A 101 20.01 8.17 -4.96
C ARG A 101 21.00 7.41 -5.84
N ALA A 102 21.12 7.83 -7.10
CA ALA A 102 22.21 7.41 -7.97
C ALA A 102 23.52 8.03 -7.45
N ILE A 103 24.21 7.34 -6.54
CA ILE A 103 25.54 7.73 -6.07
C ILE A 103 26.54 7.17 -7.07
N SER A 104 27.49 8.00 -7.52
CA SER A 104 28.57 7.53 -8.40
C SER A 104 29.32 6.38 -7.69
N HIS A 105 29.49 5.25 -8.39
CA HIS A 105 30.14 4.05 -7.85
C HIS A 105 31.59 4.35 -7.46
N SER A 106 31.80 4.80 -6.22
CA SER A 106 33.11 4.88 -5.59
C SER A 106 33.48 3.49 -5.07
N GLY A 107 34.78 3.21 -4.90
CA GLY A 107 35.23 1.92 -4.33
C GLY A 107 34.67 1.64 -2.93
N VAL A 108 34.30 2.69 -2.18
CA VAL A 108 33.73 2.60 -0.83
C VAL A 108 32.29 2.08 -0.86
N THR A 109 31.45 2.61 -1.76
CA THR A 109 30.03 2.22 -1.83
C THR A 109 29.82 0.77 -2.27
N LYS A 110 30.77 0.18 -3.02
CA LYS A 110 30.71 -1.23 -3.40
C LYS A 110 30.86 -2.18 -2.20
N GLY A 111 31.65 -1.79 -1.19
CA GLY A 111 31.82 -2.57 0.03
C GLY A 111 30.55 -2.59 0.88
N ASP A 112 29.90 -1.43 1.00
CA ASP A 112 28.66 -1.27 1.77
C ASP A 112 27.48 -2.00 1.11
N ASP A 113 27.35 -1.92 -0.22
CA ASP A 113 26.30 -2.64 -0.95
C ASP A 113 26.44 -4.17 -0.76
N ALA A 114 27.64 -4.71 -0.93
CA ALA A 114 27.90 -6.14 -0.74
C ALA A 114 27.66 -6.61 0.71
N PHE A 115 27.97 -5.77 1.70
CA PHE A 115 27.67 -6.05 3.09
C PHE A 115 26.15 -6.09 3.34
N CYS A 116 25.41 -5.10 2.84
CA CYS A 116 23.95 -5.03 2.96
C CYS A 116 23.26 -6.21 2.25
N ASP A 117 23.69 -6.58 1.05
CA ASP A 117 23.19 -7.75 0.31
C ASP A 117 23.40 -9.04 1.11
N GLY A 118 24.53 -9.14 1.83
CA GLY A 118 24.85 -10.25 2.72
C GLY A 118 23.97 -10.34 3.97
N LEU A 119 23.35 -9.23 4.39
CA LEU A 119 22.45 -9.16 5.54
C LEU A 119 20.99 -9.46 5.18
N VAL A 120 20.64 -9.49 3.89
CA VAL A 120 19.27 -9.82 3.46
C VAL A 120 18.95 -11.23 3.93
N CYS A 121 17.88 -11.35 4.74
CA CYS A 121 17.42 -12.61 5.27
C CYS A 121 16.95 -13.49 4.10
N LYS A 122 17.83 -14.36 3.61
CA LYS A 122 17.46 -15.35 2.61
C LYS A 122 16.40 -16.24 3.26
N THR A 123 15.20 -16.30 2.67
CA THR A 123 14.25 -17.39 2.96
C THR A 123 15.05 -18.67 2.82
N SER A 124 15.26 -19.34 3.94
CA SER A 124 15.91 -20.65 3.98
C SER A 124 15.21 -21.50 2.92
N GLN A 125 15.95 -21.89 1.86
CA GLN A 125 15.53 -22.97 0.97
C GLN A 125 15.04 -24.09 1.89
N GLY A 126 13.75 -24.44 1.76
CA GLY A 126 13.03 -25.25 2.72
C GLY A 126 13.90 -26.38 3.26
N ALA A 127 14.33 -26.25 4.51
CA ALA A 127 14.71 -27.41 5.27
C ALA A 127 13.44 -28.27 5.30
N ASN A 128 13.45 -29.37 4.56
CA ASN A 128 12.46 -30.43 4.69
C ASN A 128 12.39 -30.79 6.18
N ILE A 129 11.41 -30.26 6.89
CA ILE A 129 10.99 -30.80 8.17
C ILE A 129 9.94 -31.83 7.79
N GLU A 130 10.40 -33.06 7.56
CA GLU A 130 9.55 -34.24 7.60
C GLU A 130 8.95 -34.32 9.01
N TRP A 131 7.62 -34.32 9.08
CA TRP A 131 6.86 -34.85 10.22
C TRP A 131 6.38 -36.23 9.87
#